data_AF-A0A2U1FR92-F1
#
_entry.id   AF-A0A2U1FR92-F1
#
_cell.length_a   1.000
_cell.length_b   1.000
_cell.length_c   1.000
_cell.angle_alpha   90.00
_cell.angle_beta   90.00
_cell.angle_gamma   90.00
#
_symmetry.space_group_name_H-M   'P 1'
#
loop_
_entity.id
_entity.type
_entity.pdbx_description
1 polymer ?
#
loop_
_entity_poly.entity_id
_entity_poly.type
_entity_poly.pdbx_seq_one_letter_code
_entity_poly.pdbx_strand_id
1 'polypeptide(L)'
;MARGMSTSCVGCGRGIPAERAELGYTYCTAPACQAAHRRGPTVTAVAVNKSGDAYRVAEPDEIAARAAAGEFGAKNTGLGTGHEDVPRVPAPRRPRPRQAARREAPTWTPAQENVVRLYAEMGLSPRQIVERARRNTPRLGITEALVVRVLSAPRR
;
A
#
# COMPACT_ATOMS: atom_id res chain seq x y z
N MET A 1 7.12 11.23 -43.24
CA MET A 1 8.22 10.44 -43.83
C MET A 1 7.87 8.97 -43.65
N ALA A 2 7.57 8.26 -44.75
CA ALA A 2 7.30 6.82 -44.69
C ALA A 2 8.58 6.13 -44.18
N ARG A 3 8.52 5.51 -43.00
CA ARG A 3 9.59 4.63 -42.52
C ARG A 3 9.70 3.50 -43.53
N GLY A 4 10.79 3.45 -44.30
CA GLY A 4 11.00 2.43 -45.31
C GLY A 4 10.85 1.04 -44.70
N MET A 5 10.12 0.16 -45.40
CA MET A 5 9.95 -1.24 -45.02
C MET A 5 11.33 -1.90 -44.96
N SER A 6 11.81 -2.17 -43.75
CA SER A 6 13.08 -2.90 -43.56
C SER A 6 12.82 -4.38 -43.82
N THR A 7 13.36 -4.91 -44.91
CA THR A 7 13.30 -6.33 -45.23
C THR A 7 14.44 -7.14 -44.60
N SER A 8 15.34 -6.47 -43.88
CA SER A 8 16.48 -7.07 -43.18
C SER A 8 16.50 -6.71 -41.69
N CYS A 9 16.94 -7.67 -40.88
CA CYS A 9 17.05 -7.54 -39.43
C CYS A 9 18.19 -6.60 -39.05
N VAL A 10 17.91 -5.60 -38.21
CA VAL A 10 18.93 -4.67 -37.69
C VAL A 10 20.00 -5.35 -36.83
N GLY A 11 19.70 -6.51 -36.23
CA GLY A 11 20.64 -7.24 -35.38
C GLY A 11 21.59 -8.14 -36.16
N CYS A 12 21.03 -9.05 -36.98
CA CYS A 12 21.81 -10.09 -37.67
C CYS A 12 21.79 -10.00 -39.21
N GLY A 13 21.14 -9.00 -39.80
CA GLY A 13 21.05 -8.82 -41.25
C GLY A 13 20.16 -9.82 -42.00
N ARG A 14 19.63 -10.86 -41.32
CA ARG A 14 18.73 -11.86 -41.96
C ARG A 14 17.46 -11.21 -42.50
N GLY A 15 16.92 -11.79 -43.57
CA GLY A 15 15.62 -11.40 -44.12
C GLY A 15 14.52 -11.48 -43.05
N ILE A 16 13.69 -10.44 -42.98
CA ILE A 16 12.48 -10.39 -42.16
C ILE A 16 11.31 -10.84 -43.05
N PRO A 17 10.42 -11.72 -42.55
CA PRO A 17 9.20 -12.07 -43.26
C PRO A 17 8.36 -10.84 -43.62
N ALA A 18 7.78 -10.84 -44.82
CA ALA A 18 7.08 -9.67 -45.37
C ALA A 18 5.94 -9.19 -44.45
N GLU A 19 5.19 -10.12 -43.85
CA GLU A 19 4.10 -9.81 -42.93
C GLU A 19 4.59 -9.04 -41.69
N ARG A 20 5.83 -9.26 -41.25
CA ARG A 20 6.42 -8.53 -40.12
C ARG A 20 6.96 -7.17 -40.54
N ALA A 21 7.56 -7.08 -41.73
CA ALA A 21 8.06 -5.84 -42.29
C ALA A 21 6.90 -4.85 -42.55
N GLU A 22 5.75 -5.35 -43.01
CA GLU A 22 4.51 -4.58 -43.19
C GLU A 22 3.96 -4.02 -41.87
N LEU A 23 4.09 -4.79 -40.78
CA LEU A 23 3.75 -4.34 -39.42
C LEU A 23 4.80 -3.37 -38.84
N GLY A 24 5.87 -3.04 -39.58
CA GLY A 24 6.91 -2.10 -39.18
C GLY A 24 7.98 -2.68 -38.26
N TYR A 25 8.06 -4.01 -38.12
CA TYR A 25 9.13 -4.64 -37.35
C TYR A 25 10.45 -4.60 -38.13
N THR A 26 11.52 -4.22 -37.43
CA THR A 26 12.87 -4.10 -38.00
C THR A 26 13.82 -5.23 -37.56
N TYR A 27 13.29 -6.26 -36.90
CA TYR A 27 14.07 -7.38 -36.37
C TYR A 27 13.39 -8.73 -36.65
N CYS A 28 14.23 -9.77 -36.77
CA CYS A 28 13.78 -11.15 -36.94
C CYS A 28 13.48 -11.83 -35.59
N THR A 29 12.81 -12.98 -35.64
CA THR A 29 12.47 -13.81 -34.46
C THR A 29 13.38 -15.02 -34.30
N ALA A 30 14.50 -15.08 -35.04
CA ALA A 30 15.43 -16.19 -34.96
C ALA A 30 16.02 -16.30 -33.53
N PRO A 31 15.98 -17.49 -32.88
CA PRO A 31 16.37 -17.64 -31.48
C PRO A 31 17.78 -17.14 -31.17
N ALA A 32 18.76 -17.43 -32.04
CA ALA A 32 20.14 -16.98 -31.88
C ALA A 32 20.28 -15.44 -31.93
N CYS A 33 19.53 -14.78 -32.83
CA CYS A 33 19.51 -13.32 -32.91
C CYS A 33 18.82 -12.70 -31.70
N GLN A 34 17.73 -13.30 -31.23
CA GLN A 34 17.06 -12.82 -30.02
C GLN A 34 17.96 -12.96 -28.80
N ALA A 35 18.63 -14.10 -28.62
CA ALA A 35 19.55 -14.29 -27.50
C ALA A 35 20.69 -13.24 -27.49
N ALA A 36 21.21 -12.88 -28.67
CA ALA A 36 22.32 -11.92 -28.78
C ALA A 36 21.89 -10.45 -28.63
N HIS A 37 20.71 -10.08 -29.13
CA HIS A 37 20.33 -8.67 -29.30
C HIS A 37 19.09 -8.24 -28.50
N ARG A 38 18.28 -9.18 -27.99
CA ARG A 38 17.10 -8.84 -27.20
C ARG A 38 17.55 -8.29 -25.85
N ARG A 39 17.52 -6.97 -25.72
CA ARG A 39 17.58 -6.28 -24.43
C ARG A 39 16.15 -6.02 -24.00
N GLY A 40 15.78 -6.59 -22.86
CA GLY A 40 14.48 -6.31 -22.25
C GLY A 40 14.53 -4.95 -21.55
N PRO A 41 13.42 -4.20 -21.52
CA PRO A 41 13.37 -2.99 -20.73
C PRO A 41 13.55 -3.35 -19.25
N THR A 42 14.19 -2.48 -18.50
CA THR A 42 14.31 -2.59 -17.05
C THR A 42 13.04 -2.06 -16.39
N VAL A 43 12.47 -2.87 -15.50
CA VAL A 43 11.31 -2.49 -14.67
C VAL A 43 11.81 -2.12 -13.29
N THR A 44 11.61 -0.87 -12.88
CA THR A 44 12.02 -0.34 -11.57
C THR A 44 10.79 0.09 -10.78
N ALA A 45 10.66 -0.43 -9.55
CA ALA A 45 9.62 0.02 -8.62
C ALA A 45 10.07 1.31 -7.92
N VAL A 46 9.24 2.35 -8.04
CA VAL A 46 9.43 3.66 -7.41
C VAL A 46 8.38 3.81 -6.33
N ALA A 47 8.84 3.98 -5.10
CA ALA A 47 7.94 4.22 -3.97
C ALA A 47 7.26 5.58 -4.13
N VAL A 48 5.93 5.63 -4.14
CA VAL A 48 5.19 6.90 -4.17
C VAL A 48 4.56 7.23 -2.82
N ASN A 49 4.22 6.23 -2.01
CA ASN A 49 3.76 6.39 -0.63
C ASN A 49 3.93 5.06 0.17
N LYS A 50 3.48 5.05 1.44
CA LYS A 50 3.62 3.89 2.35
C LYS A 50 3.01 2.59 1.80
N SER A 51 1.95 2.67 1.02
CA SER A 51 1.18 1.52 0.56
C SER A 51 1.16 1.38 -0.97
N GLY A 52 1.95 2.17 -1.69
CA GLY A 52 1.83 2.30 -3.13
C GLY A 52 3.17 2.49 -3.82
N ASP A 53 3.34 1.72 -4.89
CA ASP A 53 4.48 1.75 -5.79
C ASP A 53 4.02 2.12 -7.20
N ALA A 54 4.79 2.96 -7.88
CA ALA A 54 4.70 3.19 -9.31
C ALA A 54 5.83 2.42 -10.00
N TYR A 55 5.55 1.81 -11.15
CA TYR A 55 6.56 1.10 -11.92
C TYR A 55 7.03 1.94 -13.10
N ARG A 56 8.35 2.01 -13.29
CA ARG A 56 8.98 2.62 -14.45
C ARG A 56 9.60 1.55 -15.32
N VAL A 57 9.29 1.59 -16.60
CA VAL A 57 9.78 0.65 -17.61
C VAL A 57 10.54 1.47 -18.64
N ALA A 58 11.86 1.30 -18.71
CA ALA A 58 12.72 2.03 -19.62
C ALA A 58 13.99 1.22 -19.94
N GLU A 59 14.84 1.75 -20.82
CA GLU A 59 16.15 1.13 -21.08
C GLU A 59 17.04 1.13 -19.82
N PRO A 60 17.92 0.14 -19.63
CA PRO A 60 18.76 0.04 -18.45
C PRO A 60 19.58 1.30 -18.16
N ASP A 61 20.15 1.91 -19.20
CA ASP A 61 20.99 3.10 -19.08
C ASP A 61 20.19 4.33 -18.64
N GLU A 62 18.93 4.44 -19.10
CA GLU A 62 18.02 5.51 -18.69
C GLU A 62 17.65 5.37 -17.21
N ILE A 63 17.31 4.15 -16.79
CA ILE A 63 17.04 3.86 -15.38
C ILE A 63 18.26 4.19 -14.51
N ALA A 64 19.46 3.78 -14.93
CA ALA A 64 20.69 4.08 -14.20
C ALA A 64 20.97 5.59 -14.10
N ALA A 65 20.78 6.35 -15.18
CA ALA A 65 20.97 7.79 -15.19
C ALA A 65 19.99 8.52 -14.25
N ARG A 66 18.72 8.09 -14.22
CA ARG A 66 17.69 8.67 -13.35
C ARG A 66 17.90 8.31 -11.88
N ALA A 67 18.37 7.09 -11.62
CA ALA A 67 18.80 6.68 -10.29
C ALA A 67 19.95 7.57 -9.79
N ALA A 68 20.96 7.79 -10.63
CA ALA A 68 22.09 8.66 -10.32
C ALA A 68 21.68 10.14 -10.15
N ALA A 69 20.64 10.58 -10.86
CA ALA A 69 20.03 11.91 -10.67
C ALA A 69 19.22 12.03 -9.36
N GLY A 70 19.11 10.96 -8.57
CA GLY A 70 18.40 10.96 -7.29
C GLY A 70 16.88 10.84 -7.41
N GLU A 71 16.37 10.45 -8.58
CA GLU A 71 14.92 10.31 -8.77
C GLU A 71 14.33 9.14 -7.96
N PHE A 72 15.14 8.13 -7.68
CA PHE A 72 14.72 6.96 -6.91
C PHE A 72 15.31 7.01 -5.51
N GLY A 73 14.46 7.35 -4.53
CA GLY A 73 14.84 7.27 -3.12
C GLY A 73 14.77 5.84 -2.59
N ALA A 74 15.69 5.47 -1.70
CA ALA A 74 15.58 4.23 -0.95
C ALA A 74 14.28 4.24 -0.12
N LYS A 75 13.50 3.16 -0.19
CA LYS A 75 12.35 3.01 0.72
C LYS A 75 12.87 2.84 2.13
N ASN A 76 12.80 3.91 2.93
CA ASN A 76 12.86 3.76 4.37
C ASN A 76 11.50 3.22 4.84
N THR A 77 11.34 1.91 4.74
CA THR A 77 10.10 1.23 5.13
C THR A 77 9.85 1.31 6.64
N GLY A 78 10.84 1.74 7.45
CA GLY A 78 10.79 1.68 8.92
C GLY A 78 10.56 0.26 9.46
N LEU A 79 10.56 -0.74 8.58
CA LEU A 79 10.25 -2.15 8.85
C LEU A 79 11.51 -3.02 8.85
N GLY A 80 12.70 -2.40 8.87
CA GLY A 80 13.95 -3.09 9.24
C GLY A 80 14.51 -4.06 8.20
N THR A 81 14.36 -3.80 6.90
CA THR A 81 15.01 -4.63 5.85
C THR A 81 16.11 -3.92 5.05
N GLY A 82 16.44 -2.67 5.42
CA GLY A 82 17.65 -1.98 4.97
C GLY A 82 18.15 -1.08 6.10
N HIS A 83 19.39 -1.32 6.55
CA HIS A 83 20.03 -0.60 7.65
C HIS A 83 20.78 0.61 7.09
N GLU A 84 20.27 1.82 7.37
CA GLU A 84 21.13 3.00 7.39
C GLU A 84 21.41 3.34 8.86
N ASP A 85 22.68 3.34 9.25
CA ASP A 85 23.15 4.00 10.48
C ASP A 85 23.04 5.50 10.28
N VAL A 86 21.81 6.02 10.36
CA VAL A 86 21.60 7.45 10.52
C VAL A 86 22.17 7.82 11.90
N PRO A 87 23.12 8.78 11.99
CA PRO A 87 23.58 9.28 13.26
C PRO A 87 22.36 9.68 14.08
N ARG A 88 22.20 9.05 15.24
CA ARG A 88 21.10 9.33 16.17
C ARG A 88 21.24 10.77 16.63
N VAL A 89 20.64 11.71 15.90
CA VAL A 89 20.53 13.09 16.34
C VAL A 89 19.78 13.03 17.67
N PRO A 90 20.36 13.49 18.79
CA PRO A 90 19.65 13.55 20.04
C PRO A 90 18.40 14.39 19.80
N ALA A 91 17.23 13.79 19.96
CA ALA A 91 15.98 14.51 19.78
C ALA A 91 16.04 15.77 20.67
N PRO A 92 15.74 16.97 20.15
CA PRO A 92 15.65 18.15 20.97
C PRO A 92 14.72 17.84 22.14
N ARG A 93 15.16 18.13 23.37
CA ARG A 93 14.35 17.92 24.58
C ARG A 93 13.04 18.69 24.41
N ARG A 94 12.00 17.99 23.94
CA ARG A 94 10.66 18.57 23.90
C ARG A 94 10.28 18.93 25.33
N PRO A 95 9.76 20.14 25.59
CA PRO A 95 9.14 20.42 26.87
C PRO A 95 8.11 19.32 27.13
N ARG A 96 8.19 18.71 28.33
CA ARG A 96 7.22 17.68 28.72
C ARG A 96 5.83 18.25 28.46
N PRO A 97 4.98 17.59 27.65
CA PRO A 97 3.61 18.04 27.52
C PRO A 97 3.04 18.10 28.93
N ARG A 98 2.50 19.27 29.33
CA ARG A 98 1.62 19.36 30.50
C ARG A 98 0.65 18.20 30.34
N GLN A 99 0.67 17.26 31.29
CA GLN A 99 -0.22 16.11 31.25
C GLN A 99 -1.63 16.67 31.05
N ALA A 100 -2.19 16.46 29.86
CA ALA A 100 -3.60 16.71 29.65
C ALA A 100 -4.29 15.87 30.73
N ALA A 101 -5.17 16.51 31.52
CA ALA A 101 -5.94 15.87 32.57
C ALA A 101 -6.39 14.49 32.06
N ARG A 102 -6.00 13.42 32.76
CA ARG A 102 -6.33 12.04 32.42
C ARG A 102 -7.81 12.02 32.04
N ARG A 103 -8.11 11.85 30.74
CA ARG A 103 -9.48 11.59 30.32
C ARG A 103 -9.84 10.28 31.02
N GLU A 104 -10.76 10.36 31.97
CA GLU A 104 -11.26 9.20 32.68
C GLU A 104 -11.63 8.14 31.64
N ALA A 105 -10.99 6.97 31.76
CA ALA A 105 -11.32 5.87 30.89
C ALA A 105 -12.80 5.51 31.14
N PRO A 106 -13.58 5.23 30.08
CA PRO A 106 -14.96 4.81 30.27
C PRO A 106 -15.01 3.59 31.19
N THR A 107 -16.03 3.53 32.04
CA THR A 107 -16.18 2.45 33.02
C THR A 107 -16.62 1.12 32.41
N TRP A 108 -16.77 1.05 31.08
CA TRP A 108 -17.20 -0.13 30.34
C TRP A 108 -16.12 -0.59 29.37
N THR A 109 -16.12 -1.88 29.04
CA THR A 109 -15.15 -2.46 28.12
C THR A 109 -15.55 -2.21 26.66
N PRO A 110 -14.60 -2.24 25.71
CA PRO A 110 -14.91 -2.10 24.28
C PRO A 110 -15.90 -3.17 23.78
N ALA A 111 -15.83 -4.39 24.32
CA ALA A 111 -16.75 -5.46 23.97
C ALA A 111 -18.20 -5.17 24.42
N GLN A 112 -18.38 -4.57 25.61
CA GLN A 112 -19.69 -4.13 26.07
C GLN A 112 -20.24 -3.01 25.18
N GLU A 113 -19.42 -2.02 24.83
CA GLU A 113 -19.82 -0.92 23.95
C GLU A 113 -20.28 -1.41 22.58
N ASN A 114 -19.50 -2.30 21.95
CA ASN A 114 -19.81 -2.84 20.64
C ASN A 114 -21.14 -3.59 20.62
N VAL A 115 -21.39 -4.46 21.60
CA VAL A 115 -22.66 -5.23 21.66
C VAL A 115 -23.85 -4.30 21.90
N VAL A 116 -23.71 -3.33 22.81
CA VAL A 116 -24.79 -2.38 23.10
C VAL A 116 -25.13 -1.53 21.87
N ARG A 117 -24.13 -1.01 21.16
CA ARG A 117 -24.36 -0.19 19.97
C ARG A 117 -24.93 -0.99 18.81
N LEU A 118 -24.42 -2.20 18.57
CA LEU A 118 -24.98 -3.10 17.57
C LEU A 118 -26.48 -3.35 17.81
N TYR A 119 -26.87 -3.58 19.06
CA TYR A 119 -28.27 -3.85 19.39
C TYR A 119 -29.14 -2.58 19.34
N ALA A 120 -28.59 -1.42 19.68
CA ALA A 120 -29.27 -0.14 19.51
C ALA A 120 -29.47 0.24 18.04
N GLU A 121 -28.50 -0.05 17.17
CA GLU A 121 -28.60 0.14 15.71
C GLU A 121 -29.68 -0.75 15.08
N MET A 122 -29.95 -1.91 15.68
CA MET A 122 -31.11 -2.76 15.33
C MET A 122 -32.45 -2.23 15.88
N GLY A 123 -32.49 -1.05 16.51
CA GLY A 123 -33.70 -0.42 17.02
C GLY A 123 -34.24 -0.99 18.33
N LEU A 124 -33.45 -1.78 19.07
CA LEU A 124 -33.89 -2.31 20.36
C LEU A 124 -33.86 -1.23 21.45
N SER A 125 -34.87 -1.24 22.31
CA SER A 125 -34.88 -0.42 23.53
C SER A 125 -33.85 -0.91 24.56
N PRO A 126 -33.39 -0.07 25.51
CA PRO A 126 -32.39 -0.45 26.51
C PRO A 126 -32.71 -1.75 27.27
N ARG A 127 -33.97 -1.99 27.63
CA ARG A 127 -34.41 -3.23 28.27
C ARG A 127 -34.26 -4.45 27.37
N GLN A 128 -34.65 -4.31 26.10
CA GLN A 128 -34.53 -5.38 25.11
C GLN A 128 -33.05 -5.70 24.79
N ILE A 129 -32.18 -4.70 24.81
CA ILE A 129 -30.73 -4.87 24.66
C ILE A 129 -30.17 -5.75 25.78
N VAL A 130 -30.53 -5.47 27.04
CA VAL A 130 -30.10 -6.28 28.19
C VAL A 130 -30.60 -7.72 28.06
N GLU A 131 -31.88 -7.91 27.73
CA GLU A 131 -32.48 -9.23 27.62
C GLU A 131 -31.85 -10.06 26.48
N ARG A 132 -31.54 -9.40 25.35
CA ARG A 132 -30.84 -10.04 24.23
C ARG A 132 -29.37 -10.32 24.57
N ALA A 133 -28.69 -9.41 25.28
CA ALA A 133 -27.32 -9.58 25.71
C ALA A 133 -27.18 -10.73 26.72
N ARG A 134 -28.13 -10.89 27.65
CA ARG A 134 -28.14 -12.02 28.60
C ARG A 134 -28.20 -13.37 27.89
N ARG A 135 -28.98 -13.47 26.80
CA ARG A 135 -29.11 -14.72 26.03
C ARG A 135 -27.88 -15.01 25.17
N ASN A 136 -27.29 -14.01 24.52
CA ASN A 136 -26.23 -14.22 23.54
C ASN A 136 -24.81 -14.04 24.08
N THR A 137 -24.62 -13.17 25.08
CA THR A 137 -23.31 -12.78 25.63
C THR A 137 -23.35 -12.61 27.17
N PRO A 138 -23.77 -13.64 27.93
CA PRO A 138 -23.97 -13.52 29.39
C PRO A 138 -22.70 -13.11 30.14
N ARG A 139 -21.52 -13.48 29.63
CA ARG A 139 -20.21 -13.17 30.25
C ARG A 139 -19.89 -11.67 30.26
N LEU A 140 -20.55 -10.85 29.44
CA LEU A 140 -20.27 -9.41 29.36
C LEU A 140 -20.97 -8.61 30.47
N GLY A 141 -21.88 -9.20 31.26
CA GLY A 141 -22.47 -8.53 32.41
C GLY A 141 -23.19 -7.21 32.09
N ILE A 142 -23.82 -7.12 30.91
CA ILE A 142 -24.49 -5.91 30.44
C ILE A 142 -25.75 -5.64 31.28
N THR A 143 -25.79 -4.48 31.92
CA THR A 143 -26.92 -4.00 32.73
C THR A 143 -27.62 -2.81 32.05
N GLU A 144 -28.86 -2.54 32.41
CA GLU A 144 -29.63 -1.42 31.82
C GLU A 144 -28.95 -0.07 32.06
N ALA A 145 -28.40 0.14 33.27
CA ALA A 145 -27.63 1.32 33.60
C ALA A 145 -26.32 1.45 32.79
N LEU A 146 -25.71 0.34 32.38
CA LEU A 146 -24.56 0.37 31.48
C LEU A 146 -25.00 0.75 30.06
N VAL A 147 -26.11 0.18 29.57
CA VAL A 147 -26.66 0.49 28.25
C VAL A 147 -26.97 1.97 28.11
N VAL A 148 -27.67 2.55 29.08
CA VAL A 148 -28.00 3.99 29.07
C VAL A 148 -26.73 4.83 29.05
N ARG A 149 -25.74 4.53 29.89
CA ARG A 149 -24.45 5.26 29.91
C ARG A 149 -23.70 5.18 28.59
N VAL A 150 -23.69 4.03 27.93
CA VAL A 150 -23.03 3.83 26.62
C VAL A 150 -23.74 4.63 25.52
N LEU A 151 -25.08 4.65 25.53
CA LEU A 151 -25.87 5.36 24.50
C LEU A 151 -25.88 6.88 24.70
N SER A 152 -25.77 7.36 25.94
CA SER A 152 -25.64 8.78 26.26
C SER A 152 -24.22 9.32 26.04
N ALA A 153 -23.21 8.45 25.91
CA ALA A 153 -21.85 8.86 25.64
C ALA A 153 -21.64 9.18 24.15
N PRO A 154 -20.84 10.21 23.80
CA PRO A 154 -20.54 10.54 22.40
C PRO A 154 -19.83 9.36 21.71
N ARG A 155 -20.14 9.15 20.42
CA ARG A 155 -19.43 8.15 19.62
C ARG A 155 -17.95 8.55 19.53
N ARG A 156 -17.07 7.69 20.06
CA ARG A 156 -15.62 7.80 19.89
C ARG A 156 -15.19 7.30 18.52
#